data_AF-A0A2G9UE70-F1
#
_entry.id   AF-A0A2G9UE70-F1
#
_cell.length_a   1.000
_cell.length_b   1.000
_cell.length_c   1.000
_cell.angle_alpha   90.00
_cell.angle_beta   90.00
_cell.angle_gamma   90.00
#
_symmetry.space_group_name_H-M   'P 1'
#
loop_
_entity.id
_entity.type
_entity.pdbx_description
1 polymer ?
#
loop_
_entity_poly.entity_id
_entity_poly.type
_entity_poly.pdbx_seq_one_letter_code
_entity_poly.pdbx_strand_id
1 'polypeptide(L)'
;MKLPSGLTVKFVSSDAIESSVDLTKIDMCDNSGQEHSLEHFHWKDWPDRGVPASTTLSIFRLLRKVNRLTPCVVHCSAGIGRTGTVVGIDLLYRRLEKGEKDATLLKVVGELREMRHGAVQMDAQYLYMHRILLVVAENLKIITPEETQKFNDDYDQMLKSRGFT
;
A
#
# COMPACT_ATOMS: atom_id res chain seq x y z
N MET A 1 27.80 5.28 -0.79
CA MET A 1 28.25 3.87 -0.90
C MET A 1 28.15 3.46 -2.36
N LYS A 2 29.19 2.85 -2.93
CA LYS A 2 29.13 2.28 -4.29
C LYS A 2 28.69 0.81 -4.20
N LEU A 3 27.66 0.44 -4.95
CA LEU A 3 27.11 -0.91 -5.01
C LEU A 3 27.86 -1.75 -6.06
N PRO A 4 27.80 -3.10 -5.98
CA PRO A 4 28.38 -3.98 -7.00
C PRO A 4 27.81 -3.76 -8.42
N SER A 5 26.60 -3.23 -8.52
CA SER A 5 25.99 -2.80 -9.81
C SER A 5 26.68 -1.58 -10.45
N GLY A 6 27.59 -0.93 -9.72
CA GLY A 6 28.23 0.32 -10.11
C GLY A 6 27.48 1.57 -9.66
N LEU A 7 26.20 1.44 -9.27
CA LEU A 7 25.40 2.54 -8.71
C LEU A 7 26.04 3.09 -7.44
N THR A 8 26.16 4.41 -7.35
CA THR A 8 26.54 5.09 -6.11
C THR A 8 25.30 5.62 -5.43
N VAL A 9 25.09 5.23 -4.17
CA VAL A 9 23.93 5.61 -3.37
C VAL A 9 24.39 6.48 -2.20
N LYS A 10 23.74 7.62 -1.99
CA LYS A 10 24.02 8.58 -0.93
C LYS A 10 22.74 8.86 -0.14
N PHE A 11 22.80 8.64 1.17
CA PHE A 11 21.75 9.07 2.09
C PHE A 11 21.74 10.60 2.17
N VAL A 12 20.55 11.20 2.09
CA VAL A 12 20.35 12.65 2.17
C VAL A 12 19.69 13.02 3.50
N SER A 13 18.49 12.51 3.75
CA SER A 13 17.72 12.77 4.97
C SER A 13 16.77 11.64 5.29
N SER A 14 16.25 11.64 6.53
CA SER A 14 15.14 10.80 6.94
C SER A 14 14.15 11.63 7.75
N ASP A 15 12.87 11.47 7.44
CA ASP A 15 11.76 12.21 8.02
C ASP A 15 10.67 11.22 8.46
N ALA A 16 10.09 11.42 9.65
CA ALA A 16 8.91 10.68 10.07
C ALA A 16 7.66 11.36 9.49
N ILE A 17 7.00 10.73 8.52
CA ILE A 17 5.79 11.28 7.89
C ILE A 17 4.58 11.03 8.78
N GLU A 18 4.51 9.84 9.35
CA GLU A 18 3.54 9.43 10.37
C GLU A 18 4.23 8.48 11.36
N SER A 19 3.55 8.14 12.47
CA SER A 19 4.08 7.21 13.48
C SER A 19 4.55 5.88 12.88
N SER A 20 3.88 5.40 11.83
CA SER A 20 4.15 4.13 11.16
C SER A 20 4.88 4.26 9.82
N VAL A 21 5.17 5.48 9.35
CA VAL A 21 5.71 5.71 7.99
C VAL A 21 6.91 6.65 8.04
N ASP A 22 8.06 6.13 7.64
CA ASP A 22 9.28 6.93 7.46
C ASP A 22 9.51 7.22 5.97
N LEU A 23 10.00 8.41 5.68
CA LEU A 23 10.55 8.80 4.38
C LEU A 23 12.06 8.88 4.50
N THR A 24 12.77 8.21 3.60
CA THR A 24 14.21 8.38 3.40
C THR A 24 14.47 8.98 2.03
N LYS A 25 15.20 10.09 1.98
CA LYS A 25 15.66 10.71 0.73
C LYS A 25 17.05 10.22 0.39
N ILE A 26 17.22 9.78 -0.85
CA ILE A 26 18.41 9.11 -1.34
C ILE A 26 18.79 9.71 -2.69
N ASP A 27 20.04 10.13 -2.86
CA ASP A 27 20.59 10.45 -4.16
C ASP A 27 21.33 9.24 -4.72
N MET A 28 21.14 8.98 -6.00
CA MET A 28 21.78 7.89 -6.74
C MET A 28 22.51 8.46 -7.94
N CYS A 29 23.70 7.96 -8.22
CA CYS A 29 24.45 8.24 -9.43
C CYS A 29 24.73 6.94 -10.16
N ASP A 30 24.42 6.90 -11.45
CA ASP A 30 24.65 5.73 -12.30
C ASP A 30 26.07 5.69 -12.90
N ASN A 31 26.36 4.65 -13.67
CA ASN A 31 27.69 4.48 -14.28
C ASN A 31 27.98 5.50 -15.39
N SER A 32 26.96 6.19 -15.90
CA SER A 32 27.11 7.27 -16.89
C SER A 32 27.36 8.63 -16.22
N GLY A 33 27.28 8.71 -14.89
CA GLY A 33 27.35 9.95 -14.14
C GLY A 33 26.01 10.67 -14.01
N GLN A 34 24.91 10.05 -14.46
CA GLN A 34 23.57 10.63 -14.30
C GLN A 34 23.12 10.54 -12.85
N GLU A 35 22.65 11.67 -12.31
CA GLU A 35 22.14 11.77 -10.95
C GLU A 35 20.61 11.63 -10.92
N HIS A 36 20.12 10.92 -9.92
CA HIS A 36 18.70 10.67 -9.66
C HIS A 36 18.42 10.84 -8.18
N SER A 37 17.36 11.58 -7.83
CA SER A 37 16.86 11.63 -6.46
C SER A 37 15.70 10.65 -6.29
N LEU A 38 15.73 9.91 -5.19
CA LEU A 38 14.78 8.87 -4.82
C LEU A 38 14.17 9.17 -3.45
N GLU A 39 12.85 9.02 -3.36
CA GLU A 39 12.10 9.02 -2.11
C GLU A 39 11.68 7.59 -1.77
N HIS A 40 12.17 7.07 -0.65
CA HIS A 40 11.87 5.73 -0.16
C HIS A 40 10.95 5.80 1.06
N PHE A 41 9.72 5.31 0.89
CA PHE A 41 8.72 5.26 1.96
C PHE A 41 8.68 3.87 2.60
N HIS A 42 8.86 3.82 3.92
CA HIS A 42 8.88 2.56 4.67
C HIS A 42 7.69 2.48 5.64
N TRP A 43 6.78 1.55 5.37
CA TRP A 43 5.66 1.21 6.25
C TRP A 43 6.10 0.21 7.32
N LYS A 44 6.25 0.67 8.56
CA LYS A 44 6.88 -0.08 9.65
C LYS A 44 5.95 -0.95 10.50
N ASP A 45 4.68 -0.60 10.63
CA ASP A 45 3.73 -1.30 11.51
C ASP A 45 2.94 -2.41 10.79
N TRP A 46 3.38 -2.87 9.61
CA TRP A 46 2.79 -4.04 8.96
C TRP A 46 3.42 -5.34 9.50
N PRO A 47 2.68 -6.15 10.28
CA PRO A 47 3.23 -7.35 10.90
C PRO A 47 3.54 -8.46 9.89
N ASP A 48 4.42 -9.38 10.26
CA ASP A 48 4.77 -10.58 9.48
C ASP A 48 3.60 -11.53 9.30
N ARG A 49 2.74 -11.64 10.32
CA ARG A 49 1.48 -12.38 10.24
C ARG A 49 0.33 -11.40 10.48
N GLY A 50 -0.58 -11.32 9.51
CA GLY A 50 -1.75 -10.45 9.56
C GLY A 50 -1.61 -9.17 8.73
N VAL A 51 -2.17 -8.09 9.27
CA VAL A 51 -2.42 -6.80 8.62
C VAL A 51 -2.22 -5.68 9.64
N PRO A 52 -1.95 -4.44 9.21
CA PRO A 52 -1.78 -3.32 10.14
C PRO A 52 -3.05 -3.12 10.98
N ALA A 53 -2.88 -2.84 12.27
CA ALA A 53 -3.98 -2.41 13.14
C ALA A 53 -4.46 -1.00 12.76
N SER A 54 -3.55 -0.17 12.23
CA SER A 54 -3.85 1.17 11.74
C SER A 54 -4.53 1.12 10.37
N THR A 55 -5.52 1.99 10.18
CA THR A 55 -6.10 2.31 8.87
C THR A 55 -5.40 3.52 8.27
N THR A 56 -4.06 3.53 8.32
CA THR A 56 -3.25 4.65 7.85
C THR A 56 -3.50 4.90 6.36
N LEU A 57 -3.92 6.12 6.03
CA LEU A 57 -4.20 6.54 4.65
C LEU A 57 -3.04 7.29 4.00
N SER A 58 -2.02 7.70 4.73
CA SER A 58 -0.92 8.52 4.19
C SER A 58 -0.17 7.83 3.06
N ILE A 59 0.12 6.53 3.16
CA ILE A 59 0.76 5.78 2.07
C ILE A 59 -0.09 5.80 0.80
N PHE A 60 -1.41 5.63 0.91
CA PHE A 60 -2.30 5.72 -0.25
C PHE A 60 -2.35 7.15 -0.81
N ARG A 61 -2.39 8.18 0.05
CA ARG A 61 -2.31 9.59 -0.38
C ARG A 61 -0.98 9.91 -1.09
N LEU A 62 0.12 9.32 -0.64
CA LEU A 62 1.44 9.47 -1.24
C LEU A 62 1.55 8.75 -2.58
N LEU A 63 1.10 7.49 -2.65
CA LEU A 63 1.02 6.73 -3.91
C LEU A 63 0.22 7.50 -4.97
N ARG A 64 -0.88 8.14 -4.58
CA ARG A 64 -1.67 9.00 -5.50
C ARG A 64 -0.89 10.20 -6.04
N LYS A 65 0.00 10.80 -5.24
CA LYS A 65 0.83 11.93 -5.69
C LYS A 65 1.93 11.47 -6.65
N VAL A 66 2.58 10.35 -6.34
CA VAL A 66 3.79 9.91 -7.06
C VAL A 66 3.46 9.10 -8.31
N ASN A 67 2.44 8.23 -8.28
CA ASN A 67 2.10 7.31 -9.37
C ASN A 67 1.57 8.02 -10.64
N ARG A 68 1.31 9.33 -10.59
CA ARG A 68 0.95 10.15 -11.77
C ARG A 68 2.17 10.66 -12.53
N LEU A 69 3.36 10.61 -11.93
CA LEU A 69 4.57 11.26 -12.44
C LEU A 69 5.59 10.25 -13.00
N THR A 70 5.68 9.08 -12.39
CA THR A 70 6.70 8.07 -12.72
C THR A 70 6.27 6.69 -12.23
N PRO A 71 6.72 5.58 -12.85
CA PRO A 71 6.54 4.24 -12.29
C PRO A 71 7.05 4.15 -10.84
N CYS A 72 6.22 3.63 -9.94
CA CYS A 72 6.57 3.44 -8.54
C CYS A 72 6.94 1.98 -8.27
N VAL A 73 8.05 1.76 -7.56
CA VAL A 73 8.44 0.42 -7.08
C VAL A 73 7.81 0.20 -5.71
N VAL A 74 6.95 -0.82 -5.60
CA VAL A 74 6.36 -1.27 -4.34
C VAL A 74 6.88 -2.67 -4.04
N HIS A 75 7.46 -2.88 -2.87
CA HIS A 75 7.99 -4.19 -2.48
C HIS A 75 7.69 -4.52 -1.01
N CYS A 76 7.87 -5.80 -0.67
CA CYS A 76 7.90 -6.29 0.70
C CYS A 76 9.04 -7.32 0.79
N SER A 77 8.79 -8.53 1.33
CA SER A 77 9.73 -9.64 1.26
C SER A 77 9.63 -10.38 -0.08
N ALA A 78 8.58 -11.19 -0.27
CA ALA A 78 8.34 -11.90 -1.54
C ALA A 78 7.69 -11.03 -2.65
N GLY A 79 7.23 -9.82 -2.30
CA GLY A 79 6.60 -8.91 -3.24
C GLY A 79 5.19 -9.34 -3.69
N ILE A 80 4.48 -10.19 -2.93
CA ILE A 80 3.15 -10.70 -3.32
C ILE A 80 2.02 -10.29 -2.36
N GLY A 81 2.20 -10.48 -1.04
CA GLY A 81 1.17 -10.24 -0.04
C GLY A 81 0.91 -8.75 0.20
N ARG A 82 1.77 -8.11 1.02
CA ARG A 82 1.66 -6.67 1.35
C ARG A 82 1.69 -5.81 0.08
N THR A 83 2.61 -6.12 -0.84
CA THR A 83 2.73 -5.44 -2.14
C THR A 83 1.44 -5.50 -2.94
N GLY A 84 0.88 -6.69 -3.17
CA GLY A 84 -0.38 -6.85 -3.91
C GLY A 84 -1.55 -6.15 -3.23
N THR A 85 -1.56 -6.13 -1.90
CA THR A 85 -2.60 -5.44 -1.10
C THR A 85 -2.57 -3.94 -1.34
N VAL A 86 -1.39 -3.31 -1.22
CA VAL A 86 -1.22 -1.87 -1.43
C VAL A 86 -1.54 -1.47 -2.87
N VAL A 87 -0.99 -2.21 -3.85
CA VAL A 87 -1.22 -1.94 -5.28
C VAL A 87 -2.69 -2.14 -5.65
N GLY A 88 -3.37 -3.16 -5.12
CA GLY A 88 -4.77 -3.43 -5.43
C GLY A 88 -5.73 -2.39 -4.87
N ILE A 89 -5.47 -1.86 -3.67
CA ILE A 89 -6.26 -0.75 -3.10
C ILE A 89 -6.14 0.48 -4.00
N ASP A 90 -4.91 0.86 -4.38
CA ASP A 90 -4.68 2.01 -5.25
C ASP A 90 -5.30 1.81 -6.63
N LEU A 91 -5.22 0.62 -7.22
CA LEU A 91 -5.83 0.31 -8.51
C LEU A 91 -7.35 0.42 -8.46
N LEU A 92 -8.01 -0.21 -7.49
CA LEU A 92 -9.46 -0.13 -7.37
C LEU A 92 -9.92 1.31 -7.09
N TYR A 93 -9.27 1.98 -6.15
CA TYR A 93 -9.60 3.36 -5.83
C TYR A 93 -9.52 4.27 -7.07
N ARG A 94 -8.47 4.13 -7.90
CA ARG A 94 -8.35 4.89 -9.15
C ARG A 94 -9.46 4.58 -10.16
N ARG A 95 -9.92 3.33 -10.25
CA ARG A 95 -11.05 2.94 -11.12
C ARG A 95 -12.35 3.58 -10.64
N LEU A 96 -12.60 3.52 -9.34
CA LEU A 96 -13.76 4.17 -8.71
C LEU A 96 -13.74 5.70 -8.91
N GLU A 97 -12.58 6.36 -8.76
CA GLU A 97 -12.45 7.80 -9.04
C GLU A 97 -12.75 8.18 -10.50
N LYS A 98 -12.52 7.26 -11.44
CA LYS A 98 -12.85 7.45 -12.86
C LYS A 98 -14.31 7.13 -13.19
N GLY A 99 -15.12 6.72 -12.21
CA GLY A 99 -16.52 6.38 -12.39
C GLY A 99 -16.77 4.98 -12.98
N GLU A 100 -15.78 4.07 -12.92
CA GLU A 100 -15.96 2.68 -13.34
C GLU A 100 -16.92 1.96 -12.39
N LYS A 101 -18.15 1.69 -12.85
CA LYS A 101 -19.24 1.17 -12.01
C LYS A 101 -19.11 -0.31 -11.65
N ASP A 102 -18.36 -1.07 -12.44
CA ASP A 102 -18.22 -2.52 -12.29
C ASP A 102 -16.87 -2.92 -11.68
N ALA A 103 -16.09 -1.95 -11.22
CA ALA A 103 -14.82 -2.17 -10.55
C ALA A 103 -15.05 -2.80 -9.16
N THR A 104 -14.47 -3.98 -8.93
CA THR A 104 -14.58 -4.70 -7.65
C THR A 104 -13.21 -5.21 -7.22
N LEU A 105 -13.02 -5.42 -5.91
CA LEU A 105 -11.79 -6.02 -5.40
C LEU A 105 -11.54 -7.41 -5.97
N LEU A 106 -12.60 -8.19 -6.23
CA LEU A 106 -12.47 -9.52 -6.83
C LEU A 106 -11.83 -9.45 -8.22
N LYS A 107 -12.32 -8.55 -9.09
CA LYS A 107 -11.75 -8.35 -10.42
C LYS A 107 -10.31 -7.85 -10.34
N VAL A 108 -10.06 -6.84 -9.51
CA VAL A 108 -8.72 -6.26 -9.32
C VAL A 108 -7.71 -7.30 -8.82
N VAL A 109 -8.09 -8.14 -7.86
CA VAL A 109 -7.20 -9.19 -7.36
C VAL A 109 -7.01 -10.30 -8.40
N GLY A 110 -8.04 -10.62 -9.19
CA GLY A 110 -7.92 -11.52 -10.34
C GLY A 110 -6.86 -11.04 -11.34
N GLU A 111 -6.99 -9.81 -11.82
CA GLU A 111 -6.02 -9.18 -12.73
C GLU A 111 -4.61 -9.10 -12.13
N LEU A 112 -4.50 -8.74 -10.84
CA LEU A 112 -3.20 -8.71 -10.17
C LEU A 112 -2.55 -10.10 -10.12
N ARG A 113 -3.33 -11.17 -9.97
CA ARG A 113 -2.83 -12.54 -9.94
C ARG A 113 -2.45 -13.06 -11.33
N GLU A 114 -3.02 -12.51 -12.40
CA GLU A 114 -2.57 -12.75 -13.77
C GLU A 114 -1.21 -12.10 -14.04
N MET A 115 -0.96 -10.90 -13.50
CA MET A 115 0.32 -10.20 -13.65
C MET A 115 1.40 -10.68 -12.67
N ARG A 116 1.01 -11.08 -11.45
CA ARG A 116 1.92 -11.55 -10.40
C ARG A 116 1.24 -12.61 -9.54
N HIS A 117 1.62 -13.86 -9.77
CA HIS A 117 1.10 -15.00 -9.03
C HIS A 117 1.17 -14.79 -7.50
N GLY A 118 0.09 -15.16 -6.81
CA GLY A 118 0.00 -15.06 -5.35
C GLY A 118 -0.22 -13.66 -4.80
N ALA A 119 -0.50 -12.66 -5.65
CA ALA A 119 -0.88 -11.32 -5.20
C ALA A 119 -2.08 -11.37 -4.23
N VAL A 120 -1.97 -10.64 -3.11
CA VAL A 120 -2.91 -10.69 -1.98
C VAL A 120 -3.04 -12.13 -1.46
N GLN A 121 -2.07 -12.52 -0.63
CA GLN A 121 -1.81 -13.90 -0.26
C GLN A 121 -2.77 -14.44 0.81
N MET A 122 -3.26 -13.55 1.68
CA MET A 122 -4.16 -13.92 2.79
C MET A 122 -5.53 -13.28 2.60
N ASP A 123 -6.57 -13.98 3.06
CA ASP A 123 -7.92 -13.44 3.16
C ASP A 123 -8.00 -12.22 4.09
N ALA A 124 -7.25 -12.18 5.20
CA ALA A 124 -7.14 -11.01 6.06
C ALA A 124 -6.61 -9.78 5.29
N GLN A 125 -5.67 -9.96 4.36
CA GLN A 125 -5.21 -8.88 3.49
C GLN A 125 -6.32 -8.41 2.56
N TYR A 126 -7.07 -9.34 1.95
CA TYR A 126 -8.21 -9.00 1.10
C TYR A 126 -9.28 -8.21 1.86
N LEU A 127 -9.61 -8.62 3.09
CA LEU A 127 -10.54 -7.89 3.95
C LEU A 127 -9.98 -6.53 4.41
N TYR A 128 -8.68 -6.42 4.64
CA TYR A 128 -8.03 -5.14 4.93
C TYR A 128 -8.19 -4.15 3.77
N MET A 129 -8.13 -4.62 2.51
CA MET A 129 -8.42 -3.77 1.35
C MET A 129 -9.84 -3.20 1.41
N HIS A 130 -10.84 -4.02 1.76
CA HIS A 130 -12.20 -3.55 1.97
C HIS A 130 -12.27 -2.51 3.10
N ARG A 131 -11.64 -2.79 4.26
CA ARG A 131 -11.60 -1.86 5.40
C ARG A 131 -11.05 -0.49 5.00
N ILE A 132 -9.94 -0.45 4.27
CA ILE A 132 -9.34 0.81 3.82
C ILE A 132 -10.27 1.58 2.87
N LEU A 133 -10.92 0.90 1.93
CA LEU A 133 -11.85 1.56 1.00
C LEU A 133 -13.08 2.13 1.70
N LEU A 134 -13.59 1.43 2.72
CA LEU A 134 -14.69 1.94 3.58
C LEU A 134 -14.25 3.19 4.34
N VAL A 135 -13.08 3.18 4.97
CA VAL A 135 -12.51 4.37 5.66
C VAL A 135 -12.33 5.54 4.69
N VAL A 136 -11.96 5.27 3.44
CA VAL A 136 -11.87 6.31 2.41
C VAL A 136 -13.26 6.85 2.04
N ALA A 137 -14.25 5.98 1.86
CA ALA A 137 -15.63 6.39 1.55
C ALA A 137 -16.28 7.20 2.70
N GLU A 138 -16.04 6.83 3.96
CA GLU A 138 -16.43 7.58 5.15
C GLU A 138 -15.78 8.98 5.18
N ASN A 139 -14.46 9.06 4.93
CA ASN A 139 -13.75 10.33 4.87
C ASN A 139 -14.24 11.25 3.74
N LEU A 140 -14.73 10.66 2.65
CA LEU A 140 -15.35 11.37 1.53
C LEU A 140 -16.85 11.67 1.78
N LYS A 141 -17.41 11.23 2.91
CA LYS A 141 -18.83 11.39 3.28
C LYS A 141 -19.79 10.76 2.26
N ILE A 142 -19.35 9.69 1.59
CA ILE A 142 -20.18 8.91 0.66
C ILE A 142 -21.06 7.92 1.42
N ILE A 143 -20.54 7.40 2.54
CA ILE A 143 -21.22 6.50 3.47
C ILE A 143 -21.04 7.01 4.90
N THR A 144 -21.84 6.51 5.83
CA THR A 144 -21.74 6.83 7.26
C THR A 144 -21.07 5.72 8.06
N PRO A 145 -20.50 6.01 9.24
CA PRO A 145 -19.93 4.99 10.12
C PRO A 145 -20.93 3.90 10.53
N GLU A 146 -22.22 4.24 10.65
CA GLU A 146 -23.27 3.26 10.99
C GLU A 146 -23.44 2.20 9.89
N GLU A 147 -23.24 2.56 8.62
CA GLU A 147 -23.32 1.64 7.49
C GLU A 147 -22.17 0.62 7.49
N THR A 148 -21.01 0.98 8.05
CA THR A 148 -19.81 0.14 8.07
C THR A 148 -19.58 -0.58 9.40
N GLN A 149 -20.31 -0.20 10.45
CA GLN A 149 -20.14 -0.71 11.82
C GLN A 149 -20.11 -2.23 11.87
N LYS A 150 -21.10 -2.90 11.26
CA LYS A 150 -21.16 -4.37 11.25
C LYS A 150 -19.91 -4.99 10.62
N PHE A 151 -19.44 -4.44 9.50
CA PHE A 151 -18.23 -4.94 8.84
C PHE A 151 -17.00 -4.78 9.75
N ASN A 152 -16.87 -3.63 10.40
CA ASN A 152 -15.75 -3.34 11.30
C ASN A 152 -15.73 -4.29 12.50
N ASP A 153 -16.90 -4.55 13.10
CA ASP A 153 -17.04 -5.48 14.24
C ASP A 153 -16.67 -6.92 13.83
N ASP A 154 -17.22 -7.41 12.72
CA ASP A 154 -16.93 -8.75 12.19
C ASP A 154 -15.44 -8.89 11.83
N TYR A 155 -14.87 -7.84 11.22
CA TYR A 155 -13.44 -7.78 10.85
C TYR A 155 -12.54 -7.87 12.08
N ASP A 156 -12.80 -7.05 13.11
CA ASP A 156 -11.98 -7.02 14.32
C ASP A 156 -12.13 -8.31 15.13
N GLN A 157 -13.32 -8.91 15.16
CA GLN A 157 -13.52 -10.24 15.75
C GLN A 157 -12.74 -11.31 14.99
N MET A 158 -12.75 -11.27 13.65
CA MET A 158 -11.99 -12.20 12.83
C MET A 158 -10.48 -12.08 13.09
N LEU A 159 -9.92 -10.87 13.19
CA LEU A 159 -8.50 -10.67 13.50
C LEU A 159 -8.14 -11.29 14.86
N LYS A 160 -8.94 -10.99 15.89
CA LYS A 160 -8.76 -11.54 17.24
C LYS A 160 -8.79 -13.07 17.25
N SER A 161 -9.76 -13.68 16.56
CA SER A 161 -9.90 -15.14 16.50
C SER A 161 -8.70 -15.85 15.87
N ARG A 162 -7.92 -15.15 15.06
CA ARG A 162 -6.75 -15.67 14.35
C ARG A 162 -5.42 -15.31 15.01
N GLY A 163 -5.46 -14.60 16.15
CA GLY A 163 -4.26 -14.14 16.84
C GLY A 163 -3.50 -13.05 16.08
N PHE A 164 -4.17 -12.32 15.19
CA PHE A 164 -3.62 -11.10 14.60
C PHE A 164 -3.92 -9.96 15.58
N THR A 165 -2.93 -9.62 16.42
CA THR A 165 -2.97 -8.50 17.36
C THR A 165 -2.23 -7.30 16.81
#